data_AF-A0A7X7N2J0-F1
#
_entry.id   AF-A0A7X7N2J0-F1
#
_cell.length_a   1.000
_cell.length_b   1.000
_cell.length_c   1.000
_cell.angle_alpha   90.00
_cell.angle_beta   90.00
_cell.angle_gamma   90.00
#
_symmetry.space_group_name_H-M   'P 1'
#
loop_
_entity.id
_entity.type
_entity.pdbx_description
1 polymer ?
#
loop_
_entity_poly.entity_id
_entity_poly.type
_entity_poly.pdbx_seq_one_letter_code
_entity_poly.pdbx_strand_id
1 'polypeptide(L)' 'MTVIGYGLAVIGASLGIGLAAYGATTATARQPEMQPKIFTTFILGAAFAEALGLIGFVLALMSA' A
#
# COMPACT_ATOMS: atom_id res chain seq x y z
N MET A 1 -11.04 -11.36 -18.44
CA MET A 1 -9.76 -10.62 -18.47
C MET A 1 -9.59 -9.68 -17.27
N THR A 2 -10.68 -9.14 -16.73
CA THR A 2 -10.70 -8.08 -15.71
C THR A 2 -10.22 -8.54 -14.32
N VAL A 3 -10.56 -9.76 -13.90
CA VAL A 3 -10.10 -10.36 -12.63
C VAL A 3 -8.57 -10.58 -12.61
N ILE A 4 -7.97 -10.95 -13.74
CA ILE A 4 -6.52 -11.18 -13.84
C ILE A 4 -5.78 -9.83 -13.74
N GLY A 5 -6.26 -8.80 -14.44
CA GLY A 5 -5.71 -7.45 -14.34
C GLY A 5 -5.79 -6.89 -12.91
N TYR A 6 -6.92 -7.11 -12.23
CA TYR A 6 -7.06 -6.75 -10.83
C TYR A 6 -6.10 -7.53 -9.93
N GLY A 7 -5.97 -8.84 -10.11
CA GLY A 7 -5.04 -9.66 -9.35
C GLY A 7 -3.59 -9.17 -9.46
N LEU A 8 -3.16 -8.75 -10.65
CA LEU A 8 -1.83 -8.15 -10.86
C LEU A 8 -1.68 -6.80 -10.15
N ALA A 9 -2.70 -5.95 -10.18
CA ALA A 9 -2.70 -4.67 -9.47
C ALA A 9 -2.59 -4.86 -7.95
N VAL A 10 -3.32 -5.83 -7.39
CA VAL A 10 -3.28 -6.16 -5.96
C VAL A 10 -1.90 -6.66 -5.51
N ILE A 11 -1.20 -7.43 -6.34
CA ILE A 11 0.16 -7.88 -6.03
C ILE A 11 1.11 -6.68 -5.89
N GLY A 12 1.02 -5.72 -6.80
CA GLY A 12 1.82 -4.48 -6.73
C GLY A 12 1.53 -3.66 -5.47
N ALA A 13 0.25 -3.45 -5.16
CA ALA A 13 -0.17 -2.71 -3.97
C ALA A 13 0.28 -3.39 -2.67
N SER A 14 0.09 -4.71 -2.58
CA SER A 14 0.50 -5.52 -1.41
C SER A 14 2.00 -5.44 -1.15
N LEU A 15 2.82 -5.50 -2.20
CA LEU A 15 4.27 -5.37 -2.07
C LEU A 15 4.68 -3.95 -1.65
N GLY A 16 4.06 -2.92 -2.22
CA GLY A 16 4.33 -1.52 -1.85
C GLY A 16 4.03 -1.23 -0.38
N ILE A 17 2.85 -1.65 0.10
CA ILE A 17 2.49 -1.53 1.52
C ILE A 17 3.41 -2.37 2.41
N GLY A 18 3.72 -3.60 2.01
CA GLY A 18 4.59 -4.48 2.79
C GLY A 18 5.98 -3.88 3.03
N LEU A 19 6.57 -3.28 1.99
CA LEU A 19 7.85 -2.57 2.10
C LEU A 19 7.75 -1.30 2.93
N ALA A 20 6.68 -0.51 2.79
CA ALA A 20 6.45 0.67 3.61
C ALA A 20 6.29 0.31 5.10
N ALA A 21 5.54 -0.75 5.41
CA ALA A 21 5.36 -1.26 6.76
C ALA A 21 6.66 -1.78 7.37
N TYR A 22 7.47 -2.51 6.58
CA TYR A 22 8.80 -2.95 7.00
C TYR A 22 9.73 -1.77 7.31
N GLY A 23 9.73 -0.74 6.46
CA GLY A 23 10.49 0.48 6.71
C GLY A 23 10.02 1.22 7.97
N ALA A 24 8.72 1.35 8.16
CA ALA A 24 8.12 2.02 9.31
C ALA A 24 8.41 1.32 10.63
N THR A 25 8.28 -0.01 10.67
CA THR A 25 8.59 -0.83 11.86
C THR A 25 10.08 -0.76 12.20
N THR A 26 10.96 -0.87 11.19
CA THR A 26 12.41 -0.75 11.39
C THR A 26 12.81 0.65 11.87
N ALA A 27 12.22 1.71 11.30
CA ALA A 27 12.47 3.08 11.74
C ALA A 27 11.99 3.32 13.18
N THR A 28 10.81 2.81 13.53
CA THR A 28 10.24 2.93 14.88
C THR A 28 11.08 2.18 15.90
N ALA A 29 11.63 1.01 15.54
CA ALA A 29 12.54 0.27 16.40
C ALA A 29 13.85 1.03 16.69
N ARG A 30 14.30 1.87 15.76
CA ARG A 30 15.52 2.69 15.91
C ARG A 30 15.27 4.01 16.65
N GLN A 31 14.11 4.62 16.45
CA GLN A 31 13.71 5.90 17.06
C GLN A 31 12.23 5.88 17.46
N PRO A 32 11.89 5.28 18.62
CA PRO A 32 10.51 5.17 19.09
C PRO A 32 9.80 6.51 19.26
N GLU A 33 10.53 7.55 19.68
CA GLU A 33 10.02 8.92 19.87
C GLU A 33 9.54 9.58 18.57
N MET A 34 9.97 9.07 17.42
CA MET A 34 9.57 9.56 16.10
C MET A 34 8.34 8.84 15.54
N GLN A 35 7.73 7.91 16.29
CA GLN A 35 6.59 7.10 15.84
C GLN A 35 5.45 7.90 15.19
N PRO A 36 4.98 9.06 15.72
CA PRO A 36 3.88 9.80 15.08
C PRO A 36 4.23 10.30 13.68
N LYS A 37 5.48 10.72 13.47
CA LYS A 37 5.98 11.17 12.17
C LYS A 37 6.17 9.98 11.21
N ILE A 38 6.74 8.88 11.71
CA ILE A 38 6.93 7.65 10.93
C ILE A 38 5.58 7.10 10.47
N PHE A 39 4.58 7.07 11.35
CA PHE A 39 3.23 6.63 11.01
C PHE A 39 2.59 7.51 9.95
N THR A 40 2.75 8.84 10.03
CA THR A 40 2.26 9.76 9.00
C THR A 40 2.88 9.46 7.63
N THR A 41 4.20 9.26 7.59
CA THR A 41 4.91 8.88 6.35
C THR A 41 4.47 7.51 5.83
N PHE A 42 4.27 6.54 6.73
CA PHE A 42 3.75 5.21 6.38
C PHE A 42 2.37 5.30 5.73
N ILE A 43 1.43 6.04 6.32
CA ILE A 43 0.08 6.21 5.78
C ILE A 43 0.13 6.86 4.39
N LEU A 44 0.98 7.86 4.20
CA LEU A 44 1.14 8.49 2.89
C LEU A 44 1.71 7.51 1.85
N GLY A 45 2.73 6.73 2.23
CA GLY A 45 3.30 5.69 1.36
C GLY A 45 2.30 4.58 1.03
N ALA A 46 1.53 4.13 2.02
CA ALA A 46 0.48 3.14 1.85
C ALA A 46 -0.64 3.65 0.93
N ALA A 47 -1.07 4.91 1.09
CA ALA A 47 -2.08 5.52 0.23
C ALA A 47 -1.61 5.59 -1.24
N PHE A 48 -0.34 5.91 -1.49
CA PHE A 48 0.21 5.90 -2.85
C PHE A 48 0.33 4.49 -3.43
N ALA A 49 0.71 3.50 -2.61
CA ALA A 49 0.76 2.10 -3.04
C ALA A 49 -0.63 1.54 -3.37
N GLU A 50 -1.66 1.91 -2.61
CA GLU A 50 -3.04 1.46 -2.79
C GLU A 50 -3.78 2.19 -3.91
N ALA A 51 -3.40 3.42 -4.28
CA ALA A 51 -4.13 4.23 -5.25
C ALA A 51 -4.40 3.47 -6.57
N LEU A 52 -3.40 2.77 -7.10
CA LEU A 52 -3.54 1.98 -8.33
C LEU A 52 -4.33 0.67 -8.11
N GLY A 53 -4.22 0.06 -6.93
CA GLY A 53 -4.98 -1.12 -6.53
C GLY A 53 -6.48 -0.83 -6.45
N LEU A 54 -6.85 0.30 -5.83
CA LEU A 54 -8.25 0.75 -5.71
C LEU A 54 -8.85 1.12 -7.07
N ILE A 55 -8.08 1.74 -7.97
CA ILE A 55 -8.53 1.99 -9.35
C ILE A 55 -8.79 0.65 -10.05
N GLY A 56 -7.87 -0.32 -9.92
CA GLY A 56 -8.05 -1.67 -10.45
C GLY A 56 -9.29 -2.38 -9.91
N PHE A 57 -9.57 -2.23 -8.61
CA PHE A 57 -10.76 -2.77 -7.96
C PHE A 57 -12.06 -2.18 -8.54
N VAL A 58 -12.14 -0.86 -8.66
CA VAL A 58 -13.31 -0.18 -9.23
C VAL A 58 -13.55 -0.62 -10.67
N LEU A 59 -12.50 -0.68 -11.49
CA LEU A 59 -12.61 -1.15 -12.88
C LEU A 59 -13.07 -2.61 -12.96
N ALA A 60 -12.57 -3.47 -12.07
CA ALA A 60 -13.01 -4.86 -12.00
C ALA A 60 -14.51 -4.96 -11.67
N LEU A 61 -15.01 -4.18 -10.70
CA LEU A 61 -16.43 -4.13 -10.34
C LEU A 61 -17.32 -3.59 -11.47
N MET A 62 -16.87 -2.57 -12.21
CA MET A 62 -17.64 -2.00 -13.34
C MET A 62 -17.74 -2.96 -14.52
N SER A 63 -16.80 -3.90 -14.63
CA SER A 63 -16.71 -4.86 -15.73
C SER A 63 -17.28 -6.25 -15.41
N ALA A 64 -17.80 -6.42 -14.19
CA ALA A 64 -18.36 -7.66 -13.66
C ALA A 64 -19.85 -7.78 -14.00
#